data_AF-A0A352FKY7-F1
#
_entry.id   AF-A0A352FKY7-F1
#
_cell.length_a   1.000
_cell.length_b   1.000
_cell.length_c   1.000
_cell.angle_alpha   90.00
_cell.angle_beta   90.00
_cell.angle_gamma   90.00
#
_symmetry.space_group_name_H-M   'P 1'
#
loop_
_entity.id
_entity.type
_entity.pdbx_description
1 polymer ?
#
loop_
_entity_poly.entity_id
_entity_poly.type
_entity_poly.pdbx_seq_one_letter_code
_entity_poly.pdbx_strand_id
1 'polypeptide(L)'
;MKKKFTVAAGLVITMLLASWTAIHAARTQKERTLMVNKSTPILHVKNVEPSLKFWTERFGFHKTIEVPEGDHLGFVALENDKVEIMYQTYSGMQADPANPLAKAVEQGPSFLFMEVPDIKAAEQALKGADIVQPIHDTFYGSKEIVVKEPGGHFVIFSQLPAH
;
A
#
# COMPACT_ATOMS: atom_id res chain seq x y z
N MET A 1 -75.96 6.95 -25.11
CA MET A 1 -74.97 5.98 -24.58
C MET A 1 -73.56 6.42 -25.00
N LYS A 2 -72.79 7.06 -24.11
CA LYS A 2 -71.38 7.42 -24.34
C LYS A 2 -70.60 7.13 -23.05
N LYS A 3 -69.75 6.11 -23.03
CA LYS A 3 -68.77 5.88 -21.95
C LYS A 3 -67.51 6.69 -22.29
N LYS A 4 -67.10 7.58 -21.38
CA LYS A 4 -65.79 8.26 -21.44
C LYS A 4 -64.77 7.44 -20.67
N PHE A 5 -63.69 7.05 -21.34
CA PHE A 5 -62.47 6.56 -20.73
C PHE A 5 -61.59 7.75 -20.34
N THR A 6 -61.23 7.81 -19.07
CA THR A 6 -60.07 8.56 -18.55
C THR A 6 -59.71 7.77 -17.30
N VAL A 7 -58.52 7.18 -17.16
CA VAL A 7 -57.30 7.81 -16.62
C VAL A 7 -56.17 6.79 -16.82
N ALA A 8 -55.05 7.18 -17.46
CA ALA A 8 -53.78 6.44 -17.36
C ALA A 8 -52.52 7.27 -17.74
N ALA A 9 -52.63 8.60 -17.95
CA ALA A 9 -51.49 9.40 -18.40
C ALA A 9 -50.63 9.99 -17.25
N GLY A 10 -51.19 10.14 -16.04
CA GLY A 10 -50.53 10.86 -14.95
C GLY A 10 -49.46 10.06 -14.17
N LEU A 11 -49.57 8.73 -14.12
CA LEU A 11 -48.68 7.88 -13.29
C LEU A 11 -47.36 7.52 -13.99
N VAL A 12 -47.34 7.50 -15.33
CA VAL A 12 -46.17 7.10 -16.13
C VAL A 12 -45.11 8.21 -16.16
N ILE A 13 -45.54 9.47 -16.18
CA ILE A 13 -44.66 10.65 -16.26
C ILE A 13 -43.86 10.84 -14.95
N THR A 14 -44.46 10.59 -13.79
CA THR A 14 -43.80 10.70 -12.48
C THR A 14 -42.76 9.59 -12.23
N MET A 15 -42.98 8.36 -12.70
CA MET A 15 -41.98 7.28 -12.62
C MET A 15 -40.74 7.52 -13.52
N LEU A 16 -40.92 8.12 -14.69
CA LEU A 16 -39.82 8.47 -15.61
C LEU A 16 -38.95 9.62 -15.08
N LEU A 17 -39.55 10.60 -14.40
CA LEU A 17 -38.81 11.69 -13.75
C LEU A 17 -38.03 11.23 -12.51
N ALA A 18 -38.62 10.34 -11.69
CA ALA A 18 -37.96 9.78 -10.51
C ALA A 18 -36.78 8.85 -10.86
N SER A 19 -36.87 8.13 -11.98
CA SER A 19 -35.76 7.31 -12.49
C SER A 19 -34.65 8.16 -13.10
N TRP A 20 -34.98 9.25 -13.82
CA TRP A 20 -33.96 10.18 -14.34
C TRP A 20 -33.17 10.88 -13.23
N THR A 21 -33.84 11.34 -12.17
CA THR A 21 -33.19 11.99 -11.02
C THR A 21 -32.36 11.01 -10.19
N ALA A 22 -32.84 9.79 -9.95
CA ALA A 22 -32.06 8.76 -9.27
C ALA A 22 -30.82 8.33 -10.07
N ILE A 23 -30.95 8.19 -11.40
CA ILE A 23 -29.82 7.87 -12.29
C ILE A 23 -28.82 9.05 -12.35
N HIS A 24 -29.28 10.30 -12.38
CA HIS A 24 -28.40 11.48 -12.31
C HIS A 24 -27.71 11.63 -10.95
N ALA A 25 -28.42 11.36 -9.84
CA ALA A 25 -27.86 11.39 -8.49
C ALA A 25 -26.80 10.30 -8.28
N ALA A 26 -27.06 9.06 -8.75
CA ALA A 26 -26.10 7.97 -8.70
C ALA A 26 -24.87 8.23 -9.60
N ARG A 27 -25.07 8.85 -10.77
CA ARG A 27 -23.99 9.26 -11.69
C ARG A 27 -23.13 10.38 -11.11
N THR A 28 -23.75 11.38 -10.48
CA THR A 28 -23.02 12.47 -9.78
C THR A 28 -22.33 11.99 -8.50
N GLN A 29 -22.82 10.93 -7.85
CA GLN A 29 -22.13 10.33 -6.71
C GLN A 29 -20.86 9.56 -7.13
N LYS A 30 -20.92 8.81 -8.23
CA LYS A 30 -19.75 8.13 -8.83
C LYS A 30 -18.69 9.12 -9.35
N GLU A 31 -19.11 10.30 -9.82
CA GLU A 31 -18.22 11.39 -10.27
C GLU A 31 -17.63 12.23 -9.12
N ARG A 32 -18.14 12.08 -7.88
CA ARG A 32 -17.61 12.75 -6.68
C ARG A 32 -16.62 11.90 -5.88
N THR A 33 -16.43 10.64 -6.25
CA THR A 33 -15.45 9.76 -5.61
C THR A 33 -14.09 9.94 -6.27
N LEU A 34 -13.13 10.45 -5.49
CA LEU A 34 -11.73 10.54 -5.92
C LEU A 34 -11.14 9.14 -6.10
N MET A 35 -10.52 8.90 -7.25
CA MET A 35 -9.74 7.69 -7.51
C MET A 35 -8.35 7.85 -6.87
N VAL A 36 -7.97 6.89 -6.04
CA VAL A 36 -6.60 6.76 -5.51
C VAL A 36 -5.88 5.73 -6.37
N ASN A 37 -4.80 6.12 -7.05
CA ASN A 37 -4.12 5.26 -8.02
C ASN A 37 -3.14 4.26 -7.37
N LYS A 38 -2.48 4.66 -6.27
CA LYS A 38 -1.42 3.89 -5.60
C LYS A 38 -1.32 4.27 -4.12
N SER A 39 -0.83 3.32 -3.32
CA SER A 39 -0.42 3.52 -1.94
C SER A 39 0.98 2.93 -1.77
N THR A 40 1.91 3.70 -1.24
CA THR A 40 3.32 3.31 -1.05
C THR A 40 3.74 3.67 0.37
N PRO A 41 4.26 2.73 1.17
CA PRO A 41 4.76 3.05 2.49
C PRO A 41 6.06 3.87 2.42
N ILE A 42 6.23 4.80 3.35
CA ILE A 42 7.49 5.49 3.62
C ILE A 42 8.03 5.00 4.96
N LEU A 43 9.10 4.21 4.90
CA LEU A 43 9.78 3.62 6.03
C LEU A 43 10.85 4.57 6.57
N HIS A 44 10.69 5.01 7.81
CA HIS A 44 11.59 5.96 8.44
C HIS A 44 12.71 5.24 9.16
N VAL A 45 13.96 5.56 8.80
CA VAL A 45 15.15 4.83 9.26
C VAL A 45 16.26 5.78 9.68
N LYS A 46 17.26 5.25 10.38
CA LYS A 46 18.47 6.02 10.71
C LYS A 46 19.35 6.25 9.47
N ASN A 47 19.57 5.20 8.67
CA ASN A 47 20.34 5.22 7.43
C ASN A 47 19.61 4.39 6.38
N VAL A 48 19.63 4.83 5.12
CA VAL A 48 18.88 4.19 4.02
C VAL A 48 19.62 2.97 3.45
N GLU A 49 20.95 3.04 3.37
CA GLU A 49 21.79 2.10 2.62
C GLU A 49 21.68 0.64 3.07
N PRO A 50 21.58 0.31 4.38
CA PRO A 50 21.40 -1.07 4.81
C PRO A 50 20.10 -1.70 4.27
N SER A 51 19.00 -0.97 4.32
CA SER A 51 17.70 -1.43 3.80
C SER A 51 17.70 -1.45 2.28
N LEU A 52 18.33 -0.47 1.63
CA LEU A 52 18.53 -0.48 0.18
C LEU A 52 19.20 -1.77 -0.28
N LYS A 53 20.34 -2.15 0.33
CA LYS A 53 21.05 -3.40 0.00
C LYS A 53 20.21 -4.65 0.27
N PHE A 54 19.44 -4.65 1.36
CA PHE A 54 18.53 -5.75 1.67
C PHE A 54 17.55 -6.01 0.53
N TRP A 55 16.96 -4.96 -0.05
CA TRP A 55 16.00 -5.12 -1.15
C TRP A 55 16.66 -5.41 -2.49
N THR A 56 17.73 -4.70 -2.84
CA THR A 56 18.36 -4.83 -4.17
C THR A 56 19.11 -6.14 -4.33
N GLU A 57 19.84 -6.59 -3.31
CA GLU A 57 20.71 -7.77 -3.40
C GLU A 57 19.93 -9.09 -3.18
N ARG A 58 18.79 -9.07 -2.49
CA ARG A 58 18.03 -10.28 -2.14
C ARG A 58 16.77 -10.47 -2.97
N PHE A 59 16.09 -9.38 -3.30
CA PHE A 59 14.78 -9.42 -3.93
C PHE A 59 14.77 -8.76 -5.31
N GLY A 60 15.91 -8.28 -5.82
CA GLY A 60 16.01 -7.70 -7.16
C GLY A 60 15.27 -6.38 -7.34
N PHE A 61 14.97 -5.67 -6.24
CA PHE A 61 14.47 -4.30 -6.33
C PHE A 61 15.51 -3.40 -6.99
N HIS A 62 15.06 -2.30 -7.59
CA HIS A 62 15.94 -1.26 -8.10
C HIS A 62 15.46 0.12 -7.67
N LYS A 63 16.40 1.07 -7.66
CA LYS A 63 16.13 2.47 -7.28
C LYS A 63 15.41 3.19 -8.41
N THR A 64 14.35 3.93 -8.07
CA THR A 64 13.60 4.77 -9.01
C THR A 64 13.79 6.25 -8.73
N ILE A 65 13.97 6.63 -7.45
CA ILE A 65 14.23 8.00 -7.01
C ILE A 65 15.31 7.95 -5.94
N GLU A 66 16.25 8.90 -5.99
CA GLU A 66 17.29 9.09 -4.99
C GLU A 66 17.39 10.57 -4.64
N VAL A 67 17.42 10.88 -3.34
CA VAL A 67 17.67 12.24 -2.84
C VAL A 67 18.83 12.18 -1.84
N PRO A 68 19.99 12.76 -2.18
CA PRO A 68 21.13 12.85 -1.28
C PRO A 68 20.86 13.73 -0.05
N GLU A 69 21.43 13.36 1.09
CA GLU A 69 21.53 14.15 2.31
C GLU A 69 23.02 14.26 2.68
N GLY A 70 23.70 15.23 2.09
CA GLY A 70 25.16 15.36 2.24
C GLY A 70 25.91 14.21 1.56
N ASP A 71 26.54 13.35 2.35
CA ASP A 71 27.38 12.23 1.91
C ASP A 71 26.67 10.86 1.88
N HIS A 72 25.38 10.82 2.21
CA HIS A 72 24.55 9.61 2.23
C HIS A 72 23.18 9.87 1.57
N LEU A 73 22.33 8.86 1.47
CA LEU A 73 20.96 9.00 0.98
C LEU A 73 20.00 9.41 2.10
N GLY A 74 19.30 10.54 1.92
CA GLY A 74 18.21 10.98 2.80
C GLY A 74 16.87 10.38 2.43
N PHE A 75 16.67 10.06 1.14
CA PHE A 75 15.47 9.40 0.65
C PHE A 75 15.78 8.51 -0.56
N VAL A 76 15.08 7.37 -0.64
CA VAL A 76 15.08 6.51 -1.83
C VAL A 76 13.69 5.92 -2.05
N ALA A 77 13.29 5.80 -3.31
CA ALA A 77 12.18 4.96 -3.73
C ALA A 77 12.72 3.71 -4.45
N LEU A 78 12.15 2.55 -4.12
CA LEU A 78 12.54 1.24 -4.64
C LEU A 78 11.33 0.56 -5.25
N GLU A 79 11.53 -0.12 -6.38
CA GLU A 79 10.48 -0.94 -6.97
C GLU A 79 10.95 -2.33 -7.43
N ASN A 80 10.01 -3.26 -7.38
CA ASN A 80 10.06 -4.55 -8.05
C ASN A 80 8.69 -4.81 -8.69
N ASP A 81 8.63 -4.67 -10.01
CA ASP A 81 7.39 -4.71 -10.81
C ASP A 81 6.31 -3.78 -10.22
N LYS A 82 5.30 -4.33 -9.55
CA LYS A 82 4.16 -3.56 -9.02
C LYS A 82 4.35 -3.13 -7.57
N VAL A 83 5.37 -3.64 -6.89
CA VAL A 83 5.62 -3.35 -5.47
C VAL A 83 6.58 -2.18 -5.37
N GLU A 84 6.19 -1.16 -4.61
CA GLU A 84 7.05 0.00 -4.30
C GLU A 84 7.17 0.17 -2.79
N ILE A 85 8.37 0.56 -2.34
CA ILE A 85 8.68 0.91 -0.97
C ILE A 85 9.57 2.15 -1.00
N MET A 86 9.30 3.11 -0.13
CA MET A 86 10.14 4.29 0.04
C MET A 86 10.82 4.25 1.41
N TYR A 87 12.02 4.81 1.49
CA TYR A 87 12.74 5.03 2.73
C TYR A 87 13.10 6.49 2.88
N GLN A 88 13.05 6.98 4.11
CA GLN A 88 13.48 8.34 4.45
C GLN A 88 14.21 8.36 5.79
N THR A 89 15.26 9.17 5.90
CA THR A 89 16.01 9.33 7.15
C THR A 89 15.20 10.10 8.19
N TYR A 90 15.39 9.76 9.48
CA TYR A 90 14.88 10.59 10.57
C TYR A 90 15.46 12.01 10.51
N SER A 91 16.76 12.14 10.21
CA SER A 91 17.43 13.44 10.11
C SER A 91 16.84 14.31 9.01
N GLY A 92 16.56 13.74 7.83
CA GLY A 92 15.91 14.46 6.73
C GLY A 92 14.53 14.97 7.10
N MET A 93 13.75 14.19 7.85
CA MET A 93 12.44 14.63 8.37
C MET A 93 12.54 15.71 9.45
N GLN A 94 13.62 15.71 10.23
CA GLN A 94 13.85 16.64 11.33
C GLN A 94 14.65 17.89 10.93
N ALA A 95 15.16 17.94 9.69
CA ALA A 95 15.99 19.03 9.18
C ALA A 95 15.24 20.37 9.11
N ASP A 96 13.92 20.35 8.85
CA ASP A 96 13.05 21.51 8.91
C ASP A 96 12.32 21.57 10.27
N PRO A 97 12.64 22.53 11.15
CA PRO A 97 11.96 22.69 12.43
C PRO A 97 10.45 23.02 12.30
N ALA A 98 10.00 23.48 11.13
CA ALA A 98 8.60 23.75 10.86
C ALA A 98 7.83 22.51 10.34
N ASN A 99 8.52 21.38 10.09
CA ASN A 99 7.87 20.16 9.63
C ASN A 99 6.92 19.62 10.71
N PRO A 100 5.58 19.59 10.45
CA PRO A 100 4.62 19.14 11.45
C PRO A 100 4.72 17.64 11.77
N LEU A 101 5.42 16.86 10.94
CA LEU A 101 5.60 15.41 11.10
C LEU A 101 6.94 15.02 11.76
N ALA A 102 7.83 15.98 12.04
CA ALA A 102 9.20 15.70 12.51
C ALA A 102 9.30 14.82 13.77
N LYS A 103 8.28 14.84 14.64
CA LYS A 103 8.20 13.97 15.83
C LYS A 103 7.47 12.65 15.60
N ALA A 104 6.61 12.59 14.60
CA ALA A 104 5.81 11.39 14.32
C ALA A 104 6.66 10.24 13.78
N VAL A 105 7.77 10.57 13.11
CA VAL A 105 8.66 9.58 12.48
C VAL A 105 9.40 8.70 13.48
N GLU A 106 9.48 9.10 14.75
CA GLU A 106 10.12 8.30 15.81
C GLU A 106 9.18 7.21 16.37
N GLN A 107 7.94 7.12 15.89
CA GLN A 107 6.91 6.21 16.41
C GLN A 107 7.09 4.76 15.91
N GLY A 108 8.07 4.05 16.45
CA GLY A 108 8.21 2.59 16.35
C GLY A 108 8.36 2.04 14.92
N PRO A 109 8.51 0.72 14.79
CA PRO A 109 8.66 0.09 13.49
C PRO A 109 7.32 -0.07 12.79
N SER A 110 7.31 0.10 11.47
CA SER A 110 6.22 -0.35 10.60
C SER A 110 6.26 -1.87 10.38
N PHE A 111 5.11 -2.42 10.00
CA PHE A 111 4.93 -3.81 9.61
C PHE A 111 4.43 -3.84 8.18
N LEU A 112 5.15 -4.51 7.29
CA LEU A 112 4.76 -4.68 5.89
C LEU A 112 4.32 -6.12 5.68
N PHE A 113 3.14 -6.30 5.11
CA PHE A 113 2.68 -7.59 4.59
C PHE A 113 2.97 -7.62 3.09
N MET A 114 3.66 -8.65 2.63
CA MET A 114 4.05 -8.81 1.23
C MET A 114 3.76 -10.22 0.73
N GLU A 115 2.99 -10.30 -0.34
CA GLU A 115 2.71 -11.57 -0.99
C GLU A 115 3.92 -12.05 -1.79
N VAL A 116 4.24 -13.34 -1.67
CA VAL A 116 5.24 -14.02 -2.48
C VAL A 116 4.65 -15.28 -3.09
N PRO A 117 5.02 -15.63 -4.34
CA PRO A 117 4.49 -16.84 -4.97
C PRO A 117 5.04 -18.13 -4.35
N ASP A 118 6.24 -18.06 -3.74
CA ASP A 118 6.92 -19.19 -3.13
C ASP A 118 7.63 -18.76 -1.84
N ILE A 119 7.14 -19.26 -0.70
CA ILE A 119 7.69 -18.95 0.61
C ILE A 119 9.10 -19.54 0.82
N LYS A 120 9.44 -20.63 0.14
CA LYS A 120 10.77 -21.25 0.23
C LYS A 120 11.81 -20.47 -0.56
N ALA A 121 11.42 -19.89 -1.69
CA ALA A 121 12.26 -18.92 -2.40
C ALA A 121 12.53 -17.67 -1.54
N ALA A 122 11.50 -17.15 -0.84
CA ALA A 122 11.67 -16.04 0.10
C ALA A 122 12.62 -16.40 1.26
N GLU A 123 12.44 -17.56 1.90
CA GLU A 123 13.34 -18.05 2.96
C GLU A 123 14.79 -18.17 2.48
N GLN A 124 15.01 -18.64 1.25
CA GLN A 124 16.34 -18.70 0.64
C GLN A 124 16.96 -17.31 0.44
N ALA A 125 16.19 -16.34 -0.05
CA ALA A 125 16.64 -14.94 -0.21
C ALA A 125 16.97 -14.27 1.14
N LEU A 126 16.32 -14.72 2.21
CA LEU A 126 16.49 -14.20 3.57
C LEU A 126 17.66 -14.83 4.35
N LYS A 127 18.48 -15.69 3.72
CA LYS A 127 19.66 -16.28 4.39
C LYS A 127 20.56 -15.20 5.01
N GLY A 128 20.84 -15.35 6.31
CA GLY A 128 21.65 -14.41 7.09
C GLY A 128 20.93 -13.12 7.51
N ALA A 129 19.62 -12.99 7.25
CA ALA A 129 18.81 -11.91 7.80
C ALA A 129 18.33 -12.23 9.24
N ASP A 130 17.79 -11.23 9.93
CA ASP A 130 17.21 -11.36 11.27
C ASP A 130 15.80 -11.96 11.19
N ILE A 131 15.72 -13.30 11.17
CA ILE A 131 14.45 -14.03 11.16
C ILE A 131 13.82 -13.95 12.55
N VAL A 132 12.69 -13.26 12.64
CA VAL A 132 11.89 -13.09 13.86
C VAL A 132 11.00 -14.31 14.09
N GLN A 133 10.40 -14.81 13.01
CA GLN A 133 9.59 -16.02 13.04
C GLN A 133 9.89 -16.83 11.77
N PRO A 134 10.38 -18.06 11.90
CA PRO A 134 10.58 -18.98 10.77
C PRO A 134 9.27 -19.28 10.03
N ILE A 135 9.35 -20.01 8.91
CA ILE A 135 8.17 -20.44 8.16
C ILE A 135 7.18 -21.14 9.08
N HIS A 136 5.94 -20.64 9.10
CA HIS A 136 4.84 -21.21 9.85
C HIS A 136 3.55 -21.13 9.06
N ASP A 137 2.60 -22.01 9.38
CA ASP A 137 1.25 -21.97 8.85
C ASP A 137 0.38 -21.01 9.70
N THR A 138 -0.46 -20.25 9.04
CA THR A 138 -1.46 -19.38 9.70
C THR A 138 -2.82 -20.08 9.79
N PHE A 139 -3.71 -19.55 10.64
CA PHE A 139 -5.07 -20.08 10.78
C PHE A 139 -5.91 -19.98 9.49
N TYR A 140 -5.53 -19.08 8.57
CA TYR A 140 -6.20 -18.85 7.29
C TYR A 140 -5.50 -19.55 6.11
N GLY A 141 -4.55 -20.44 6.40
CA GLY A 141 -3.96 -21.34 5.41
C GLY A 141 -2.80 -20.76 4.60
N SER A 142 -2.29 -19.57 4.94
CA SER A 142 -1.04 -19.06 4.35
C SER A 142 0.18 -19.70 5.00
N LYS A 143 1.31 -19.67 4.29
CA LYS A 143 2.64 -19.93 4.84
C LYS A 143 3.41 -18.61 4.93
N GLU A 144 3.95 -18.31 6.10
CA GLU A 144 4.56 -16.99 6.36
C GLU A 144 5.92 -17.08 7.02
N ILE A 145 6.80 -16.14 6.70
CA ILE A 145 8.07 -15.90 7.39
C ILE A 145 8.15 -14.43 7.77
N VAL A 146 8.56 -14.15 9.01
CA VAL A 146 8.69 -12.79 9.54
C VAL A 146 10.16 -12.46 9.72
N VAL A 147 10.60 -11.38 9.10
CA VAL A 147 11.97 -10.87 9.18
C VAL A 147 11.96 -9.44 9.72
N LYS A 148 12.97 -9.09 10.50
CA LYS A 148 13.29 -7.69 10.80
C LYS A 148 14.32 -7.20 9.77
N GLU A 149 13.92 -6.25 8.94
CA GLU A 149 14.84 -5.67 7.95
C GLU A 149 15.84 -4.69 8.61
N PRO A 150 16.99 -4.38 7.97
CA PRO A 150 18.07 -3.62 8.61
C PRO A 150 17.72 -2.23 9.15
N GLY A 151 16.69 -1.59 8.62
CA GLY A 151 16.13 -0.31 9.08
C GLY A 151 15.33 -0.42 10.38
N GLY A 152 15.02 -1.65 10.81
CA GLY A 152 14.33 -1.96 12.05
C GLY A 152 12.84 -2.27 11.90
N HIS A 153 12.30 -2.22 10.68
CA HIS A 153 10.91 -2.57 10.39
C HIS A 153 10.72 -4.07 10.23
N PHE A 154 9.47 -4.52 10.32
CA PHE A 154 9.12 -5.93 10.15
C PHE A 154 8.49 -6.16 8.79
N VAL A 155 8.94 -7.22 8.11
CA VAL A 155 8.34 -7.67 6.86
C VAL A 155 7.83 -9.09 7.03
N ILE A 156 6.55 -9.28 6.70
CA ILE A 156 5.84 -10.55 6.72
C ILE A 156 5.70 -10.96 5.26
N PHE A 157 6.53 -11.91 4.82
CA PHE A 157 6.37 -12.51 3.51
C PHE A 157 5.36 -13.65 3.62
N SER A 158 4.33 -13.62 2.77
CA SER A 158 3.21 -14.54 2.83
C SER A 158 2.97 -15.22 1.48
N GLN A 159 2.98 -16.54 1.48
CA GLN A 159 2.43 -17.32 0.38
C GLN A 159 0.99 -17.68 0.73
N LEU A 160 0.05 -17.05 0.03
CA LEU A 160 -1.37 -17.31 0.20
C LEU A 160 -1.75 -18.73 -0.31
N PRO A 161 -2.79 -19.36 0.26
CA PRO A 161 -3.28 -20.63 -0.24
C PRO A 161 -3.75 -20.49 -1.69
N ALA A 162 -3.54 -21.54 -2.50
CA ALA A 162 -4.14 -21.61 -3.83
C ALA A 162 -5.67 -21.57 -3.73
N HIS A 163 -6.31 -20.74 -4.55
CA HIS A 163 -7.77 -20.67 -4.68
C HIS A 163 -8.32 -21.78 -5.58
#